data_AF-A0A506RTS1-F1
#
_entry.id   AF-A0A506RTS1-F1
#
_cell.length_a   1.000
_cell.length_b   1.000
_cell.length_c   1.000
_cell.angle_alpha   90.00
_cell.angle_beta   90.00
_cell.angle_gamma   90.00
#
_symmetry.space_group_name_H-M   'P 1'
#
loop_
_entity.id
_entity.type
_entity.pdbx_description
1 polymer ?
#
loop_
_entity_poly.entity_id
_entity_poly.type
_entity_poly.pdbx_seq_one_letter_code
_entity_poly.pdbx_strand_id
1 'polypeptide(L)'
;MLMRKLLNLCLVCVACTSFSSIASVTGVEFMAQMDSDDDGFITLREAVKNTDLLREFGHIDMDEDGKISEAELIASDYGREVLSLPI
;
A
#
# COMPACT_ATOMS: atom_id res chain seq x y z
N MET A 1 -42.55 -4.00 25.37
CA MET A 1 -41.40 -4.93 25.52
C MET A 1 -40.40 -4.72 24.38
N LEU A 2 -39.85 -3.50 24.28
CA LEU A 2 -39.07 -3.02 23.12
C LEU A 2 -37.56 -2.90 23.41
N MET A 3 -37.07 -3.47 24.53
CA MET A 3 -35.70 -3.21 25.03
C MET A 3 -34.80 -4.45 25.10
N ARG A 4 -35.22 -5.62 24.57
CA ARG A 4 -34.42 -6.86 24.61
C ARG A 4 -33.78 -7.27 23.27
N LYS A 5 -33.99 -6.49 22.21
CA LYS A 5 -33.29 -6.63 20.91
C LYS A 5 -32.00 -5.82 20.82
N LEU A 6 -31.67 -5.05 21.86
CA LEU A 6 -30.44 -4.24 21.96
C LEU A 6 -29.23 -5.00 22.51
N LEU A 7 -29.37 -6.31 22.73
CA LEU A 7 -28.43 -7.12 23.50
C LEU A 7 -28.09 -8.38 22.73
N ASN A 8 -27.58 -8.26 21.50
CA ASN A 8 -26.88 -9.32 20.76
C ASN A 8 -26.33 -8.83 19.41
N LEU A 9 -25.43 -7.84 19.44
CA LEU A 9 -24.46 -7.69 18.34
C LEU A 9 -23.15 -7.04 18.82
N CYS A 10 -22.71 -7.45 20.01
CA CYS A 10 -21.30 -7.41 20.38
C CYS A 10 -20.70 -8.74 19.92
N LEU A 11 -20.62 -8.91 18.60
CA LEU A 11 -19.97 -10.06 17.99
C LEU A 11 -19.20 -9.53 16.80
N VAL A 12 -17.92 -9.26 17.05
CA VAL A 12 -16.78 -9.75 16.30
C VAL A 12 -15.63 -8.76 16.59
N CYS A 13 -14.94 -9.01 17.70
CA CYS A 13 -13.54 -8.64 17.86
C CYS A 13 -12.71 -9.50 16.88
N VAL A 14 -12.80 -9.25 15.57
CA VAL A 14 -11.74 -9.69 14.67
C VAL A 14 -10.59 -8.73 14.91
N ALA A 15 -9.71 -9.17 15.80
CA ALA A 15 -8.32 -8.78 15.79
C ALA A 15 -7.76 -9.07 14.39
N CYS A 16 -7.87 -8.11 13.48
CA CYS A 16 -6.81 -7.94 12.50
C CYS A 16 -5.67 -7.32 13.30
N THR A 17 -4.92 -8.20 13.95
CA THR A 17 -3.59 -7.93 14.45
C THR A 17 -2.88 -7.11 13.39
N SER A 18 -2.61 -5.84 13.70
CA SER A 18 -1.79 -4.98 12.87
C SER A 18 -0.47 -5.71 12.66
N PHE A 19 -0.34 -6.38 11.52
CA PHE A 19 0.94 -6.86 11.05
C PHE A 19 1.67 -5.58 10.66
N SER A 20 2.33 -4.94 11.63
CA SER A 20 3.29 -3.89 11.34
C SER A 20 4.42 -4.59 10.60
N SER A 21 4.26 -4.63 9.28
CA SER A 21 5.33 -4.98 8.37
C SER A 21 6.47 -4.06 8.73
N ILE A 22 7.64 -4.62 9.02
CA ILE A 22 8.89 -3.86 9.00
C ILE A 22 9.12 -3.59 7.50
N ALA A 23 8.41 -2.59 7.00
CA ALA A 23 8.72 -1.94 5.76
C ALA A 23 10.18 -1.55 5.83
N SER A 24 10.99 -2.17 4.96
CA SER A 24 12.39 -1.84 4.79
C SER A 24 12.56 -0.32 4.78
N VAL A 25 13.49 0.20 5.58
CA VAL A 25 13.75 1.65 5.70
C VAL A 25 13.90 2.33 4.33
N THR A 26 14.35 1.59 3.30
CA THR A 26 14.45 2.05 1.91
C THR A 26 13.09 2.23 1.21
N GLY A 27 12.12 1.35 1.47
CA GLY A 27 10.74 1.43 0.98
C GLY A 27 10.07 2.73 1.39
N VAL A 28 10.24 3.09 2.66
CA VAL A 28 9.68 4.29 3.26
C VAL A 28 10.25 5.56 2.61
N GLU A 29 11.55 5.58 2.30
CA GLU A 29 12.22 6.72 1.66
C GLU A 29 11.76 6.94 0.22
N PHE A 30 11.59 5.86 -0.56
CA PHE A 30 11.07 5.97 -1.93
C PHE A 30 9.60 6.38 -1.93
N MET A 31 8.80 5.77 -1.05
CA MET A 31 7.39 6.12 -0.90
C MET A 31 7.25 7.60 -0.56
N ALA A 32 7.97 8.10 0.45
CA ALA A 32 7.96 9.52 0.84
C ALA A 32 8.44 10.49 -0.25
N GLN A 33 9.16 10.02 -1.28
CA GLN A 33 9.53 10.87 -2.43
C GLN A 33 8.43 10.95 -3.49
N MET A 34 7.60 9.90 -3.59
CA MET A 34 6.60 9.76 -4.64
C MET A 34 5.20 10.12 -4.15
N ASP A 35 4.79 9.51 -3.04
CA ASP A 35 3.56 9.78 -2.30
C ASP A 35 3.60 11.20 -1.76
N SER A 36 2.89 12.09 -2.44
CA SER A 36 2.94 13.53 -2.19
C SER A 36 1.83 14.00 -1.25
N ASP A 37 0.79 13.19 -1.08
CA ASP A 37 -0.30 13.44 -0.13
C ASP A 37 -0.22 12.58 1.14
N ASP A 38 0.82 11.75 1.27
CA ASP A 38 1.18 10.90 2.41
C ASP A 38 0.04 9.93 2.79
N ASP A 39 -0.68 9.41 1.80
CA ASP A 39 -1.80 8.50 1.99
C ASP A 39 -1.40 7.01 2.03
N GLY A 40 -0.12 6.71 1.75
CA GLY A 40 0.47 5.38 1.72
C GLY A 40 0.37 4.68 0.36
N PHE A 41 -0.05 5.39 -0.69
CA PHE A 41 -0.18 4.89 -2.04
C PHE A 41 0.47 5.85 -3.04
N ILE A 42 0.91 5.32 -4.19
CA ILE A 42 1.37 6.15 -5.31
C ILE A 42 0.32 6.10 -6.41
N THR A 43 -0.39 7.19 -6.59
CA THR A 43 -1.37 7.31 -7.67
C THR A 43 -0.68 7.54 -9.02
N LEU A 44 -1.40 7.30 -10.12
CA LEU A 44 -0.89 7.62 -11.46
C LEU A 44 -0.44 9.09 -11.58
N ARG A 45 -1.15 10.01 -10.91
CA ARG A 45 -0.84 11.45 -10.88
C ARG A 45 0.50 11.74 -10.20
N GLU A 46 0.88 10.95 -9.22
CA GLU A 46 2.16 11.10 -8.53
C GLU A 46 3.27 10.39 -9.30
N ALA A 47 2.96 9.21 -9.85
CA ALA A 47 3.86 8.49 -10.73
C ALA A 47 4.30 9.31 -11.95
N VAL A 48 3.48 10.23 -12.48
CA VAL A 48 3.90 11.09 -13.61
C VAL A 48 5.16 11.93 -13.35
N LYS A 49 5.53 12.16 -12.07
CA LYS A 49 6.77 12.86 -11.71
C LYS A 49 8.02 12.02 -12.01
N ASN A 50 7.86 10.70 -12.13
CA ASN A 50 8.91 9.74 -12.41
C ASN A 50 8.56 8.92 -13.66
N THR A 51 9.26 9.19 -14.76
CA THR A 51 8.97 8.56 -16.06
C THR A 51 9.17 7.04 -16.04
N ASP A 52 10.10 6.54 -15.23
CA ASP A 52 10.37 5.10 -15.14
C ASP A 52 9.27 4.40 -14.33
N LEU A 53 8.86 4.98 -13.20
CA LEU A 53 7.73 4.46 -12.43
C LEU A 53 6.44 4.50 -13.24
N LEU A 54 6.19 5.56 -14.01
CA LEU A 54 5.01 5.67 -14.86
C LEU A 54 4.96 4.57 -15.94
N ARG A 55 6.12 4.19 -16.49
CA ARG A 55 6.22 3.10 -17.48
C ARG A 55 5.88 1.75 -16.85
N GLU A 56 6.40 1.52 -15.65
CA GLU A 56 6.18 0.27 -14.92
C GLU A 56 4.89 0.27 -14.11
N PHE A 57 4.13 1.37 -14.09
CA PHE A 57 2.95 1.54 -13.25
C PHE A 57 1.97 0.38 -13.39
N GLY A 58 1.59 0.03 -14.62
CA GLY A 58 0.68 -1.09 -14.90
C GLY A 58 1.30 -2.48 -14.68
N HIS A 59 2.62 -2.59 -14.48
CA HIS A 59 3.27 -3.83 -14.05
C HIS A 59 3.33 -3.95 -12.53
N ILE A 60 3.29 -2.83 -11.81
CA ILE A 60 3.35 -2.77 -10.35
C ILE A 60 1.94 -2.82 -9.74
N ASP A 61 0.98 -2.10 -10.33
CA ASP A 61 -0.44 -2.11 -9.97
C ASP A 61 -1.05 -3.48 -10.33
N MET A 62 -0.95 -4.43 -9.40
CA MET A 62 -1.30 -5.84 -9.63
C MET A 62 -2.80 -6.08 -9.45
N ASP A 63 -3.46 -5.28 -8.62
CA ASP A 63 -4.91 -5.37 -8.39
C ASP A 63 -5.73 -4.42 -9.29
N GLU A 64 -5.06 -3.62 -10.12
CA GLU A 64 -5.62 -2.69 -11.10
C GLU A 64 -6.55 -1.64 -10.47
N ASP A 65 -6.29 -1.26 -9.22
CA ASP A 65 -7.10 -0.26 -8.51
C ASP A 65 -6.71 1.20 -8.85
N GLY A 66 -5.65 1.37 -9.67
CA GLY A 66 -5.19 2.66 -10.18
C GLY A 66 -4.21 3.39 -9.26
N LYS A 67 -3.65 2.70 -8.27
CA LYS A 67 -2.61 3.19 -7.36
C LYS A 67 -1.69 2.05 -6.96
N ILE A 68 -0.47 2.39 -6.58
CA ILE A 68 0.54 1.40 -6.15
C ILE A 68 0.60 1.44 -4.63
N SER A 69 0.29 0.33 -3.98
CA SER A 69 0.57 0.15 -2.56
C SER A 69 2.04 -0.16 -2.29
N GLU A 70 2.49 0.05 -1.06
CA GLU A 70 3.83 -0.36 -0.62
C GLU A 70 4.10 -1.85 -0.88
N ALA A 71 3.09 -2.70 -0.65
CA ALA A 71 3.21 -4.14 -0.83
C ALA A 71 3.45 -4.51 -2.30
N GLU A 72 2.73 -3.87 -3.21
CA GLU A 72 2.89 -4.05 -4.66
C GLU A 72 4.23 -3.54 -5.16
N LEU A 73 4.67 -2.38 -4.65
CA LEU A 73 5.99 -1.86 -4.96
C LEU A 73 7.06 -2.90 -4.58
N ILE A 74 7.10 -3.37 -3.34
CA ILE A 74 8.07 -4.38 -2.87
C ILE A 74 7.95 -5.70 -3.64
N ALA A 75 6.74 -6.08 -4.07
CA ALA A 75 6.51 -7.31 -4.81
C ALA A 75 7.03 -7.23 -6.25
N SER A 76 7.04 -6.06 -6.86
CA SER A 76 7.50 -5.82 -8.23
C SER A 76 9.02 -5.85 -8.38
N ASP A 77 9.49 -6.23 -9.57
CA ASP A 77 10.93 -6.20 -9.91
C ASP A 77 11.47 -4.77 -9.86
N TYR A 78 10.69 -3.80 -10.35
CA TYR A 78 11.03 -2.38 -10.30
C TYR A 78 11.23 -1.89 -8.86
N GLY A 79 10.31 -2.23 -7.96
CA GLY A 79 10.43 -1.86 -6.55
C GLY A 79 11.63 -2.51 -5.89
N ARG A 80 11.94 -3.79 -6.16
CA ARG A 80 13.16 -4.42 -5.64
C ARG A 80 14.43 -3.71 -6.11
N GLU A 81 14.47 -3.26 -7.37
CA GLU A 81 15.58 -2.49 -7.92
C GLU A 81 15.74 -1.14 -7.20
N VAL A 82 14.69 -0.31 -7.15
CA VAL A 82 14.77 1.04 -6.55
C VAL A 82 14.99 0.99 -5.05
N LEU A 83 14.48 -0.04 -4.37
CA LEU A 83 14.64 -0.23 -2.93
C LEU A 83 15.94 -0.97 -2.56
N SER A 84 16.75 -1.35 -3.56
CA SER A 84 17.98 -2.14 -3.38
C SER A 84 17.74 -3.43 -2.59
N LEU A 85 16.58 -4.06 -2.79
CA LEU A 85 16.22 -5.31 -2.15
C LEU A 85 16.85 -6.49 -2.90
N PRO A 86 17.21 -7.58 -2.21
CA PRO A 86 17.67 -8.79 -2.87
C PRO A 86 16.57 -9.36 -3.78
N ILE A 87 17.00 -9.80 -4.97
CA ILE A 87 16.17 -10.44 -6.01
C ILE A 87 15.95 -11.92 -5.64
#